data_AF-A0A931GCQ1-F1
#
_entry.id   AF-A0A931GCQ1-F1
#
_cell.length_a   1.000
_cell.length_b   1.000
_cell.length_c   1.000
_cell.angle_alpha   90.00
_cell.angle_beta   90.00
_cell.angle_gamma   90.00
#
_symmetry.space_group_name_H-M   'P 1'
#
loop_
_entity.id
_entity.type
_entity.pdbx_description
1 polymer ?
#
loop_
_entity_poly.entity_id
_entity_poly.type
_entity_poly.pdbx_seq_one_letter_code
_entity_poly.pdbx_strand_id
1 'polypeptide(L)' 'NQTLVLNTTDTLPLDPSQLFTRDDSLYIDTPEHCIKFGQRALMKLARLLEEKEDRLYVVLDGKAHEIRQEPSA' A
#
# COMPACT_ATOMS: atom_id res chain seq x y z
N ASN A 1 13.10 7.10 -1.19
CA ASN A 1 11.81 7.77 -0.90
C ASN A 1 10.89 7.80 -2.10
N GLN A 2 9.88 6.94 -2.08
CA GLN A 2 8.83 6.88 -3.10
C GLN A 2 7.60 7.64 -2.60
N THR A 3 7.02 8.48 -3.45
CA THR A 3 5.92 9.37 -3.08
C THR A 3 4.67 9.01 -3.87
N LEU A 4 3.53 8.92 -3.18
CA LEU A 4 2.22 8.75 -3.78
C LEU A 4 1.63 10.13 -4.11
N VAL A 5 0.99 10.24 -5.28
CA VAL A 5 0.15 11.39 -5.61
C VAL A 5 -1.30 10.96 -5.45
N LEU A 6 -2.01 11.60 -4.53
CA LEU A 6 -3.41 11.35 -4.25
C LEU A 6 -4.29 12.03 -5.31
N ASN A 7 -5.57 11.64 -5.36
CA ASN A 7 -6.53 12.27 -6.28
C ASN A 7 -6.73 13.77 -6.00
N THR A 8 -6.47 14.21 -4.77
CA THR A 8 -6.51 15.61 -4.34
C THR A 8 -5.30 16.42 -4.80
N THR A 9 -4.37 15.80 -5.54
CA THR A 9 -3.04 16.32 -5.91
C THR A 9 -2.04 16.42 -4.76
N ASP A 10 -2.47 16.12 -3.53
CA ASP A 10 -1.57 16.01 -2.39
C ASP A 10 -0.60 14.84 -2.55
N THR A 11 0.53 14.95 -1.85
CA THR A 11 1.57 13.93 -1.86
C THR A 11 1.77 13.32 -0.49
N LEU A 12 1.84 12.00 -0.43
CA LEU A 12 2.11 11.25 0.80
C LEU A 12 3.36 10.39 0.63
N PRO A 13 4.28 10.33 1.61
CA PRO A 13 5.35 9.33 1.59
C PRO A 13 4.74 7.92 1.63
N LEU A 14 5.25 7.03 0.78
CA LEU A 14 4.88 5.62 0.86
C LEU A 14 5.62 4.97 2.03
N ASP A 15 4.95 4.90 3.19
CA ASP A 15 5.44 4.18 4.37
C ASP A 15 4.82 2.78 4.42
N PRO A 16 5.62 1.70 4.30
CA PRO A 16 5.12 0.33 4.39
C PRO A 16 4.39 0.01 5.68
N SER A 17 4.75 0.66 6.80
CA SER A 17 4.13 0.41 8.10
C SER A 17 2.67 0.88 8.18
N GLN A 18 2.28 1.77 7.27
CA GLN A 18 0.92 2.29 7.15
C GLN A 18 0.07 1.49 6.14
N LEU A 19 0.68 0.57 5.38
CA LEU A 19 -0.04 -0.23 4.38
C LEU A 19 -0.73 -1.42 5.03
N PHE A 20 -1.96 -1.69 4.59
CA PHE A 20 -2.68 -2.88 4.97
C PHE A 20 -3.61 -3.38 3.88
N THR A 21 -3.91 -4.68 3.89
CA THR A 21 -4.94 -5.28 3.05
C THR A 21 -6.20 -5.58 3.86
N ARG A 22 -7.36 -5.35 3.25
CA ARG A 22 -8.68 -5.75 3.77
C ARG A 22 -9.63 -5.97 2.59
N ASP A 23 -10.35 -7.09 2.57
CA ASP A 23 -11.29 -7.43 1.48
C ASP A 23 -10.67 -7.25 0.07
N ASP A 24 -9.53 -7.91 -0.17
CA ASP A 24 -8.74 -7.87 -1.42
C ASP A 24 -8.33 -6.47 -1.90
N SER A 25 -8.43 -5.48 -1.02
CA SER A 25 -8.12 -4.09 -1.31
C SER A 25 -6.91 -3.65 -0.49
N LEU A 26 -6.01 -2.90 -1.13
CA LEU A 26 -4.89 -2.25 -0.44
C LEU A 26 -5.34 -0.88 0.07
N TYR A 27 -4.90 -0.54 1.27
CA TYR A 27 -5.13 0.74 1.91
C TYR A 27 -3.84 1.30 2.48
N ILE A 28 -3.85 2.60 2.75
CA ILE A 28 -2.88 3.28 3.61
C ILE A 28 -3.62 3.96 4.76
N ASP A 29 -3.16 3.71 5.97
CA ASP A 29 -3.70 4.28 7.20
C ASP A 29 -2.79 5.42 7.67
N THR A 30 -3.24 6.66 7.47
CA THR A 30 -2.56 7.84 8.01
C THR A 30 -3.26 8.31 9.29
N PRO A 31 -2.62 9.15 10.12
CA PRO A 31 -3.27 9.70 11.31
C PRO A 31 -4.60 10.42 11.05
N GLU A 32 -4.82 10.90 9.82
CA GLU A 32 -5.98 11.70 9.44
C GLU A 32 -6.98 10.92 8.56
N HIS A 33 -6.50 9.96 7.77
CA HIS A 33 -7.27 9.35 6.70
C HIS A 33 -6.93 7.87 6.49
N CYS A 34 -7.98 7.07 6.27
CA CYS A 34 -7.85 5.74 5.68
C CYS A 34 -8.14 5.84 4.18
N ILE A 35 -7.11 5.60 3.36
CA ILE A 35 -7.20 5.81 1.90
C ILE A 35 -7.12 4.46 1.20
N LYS A 36 -8.15 4.15 0.40
CA LYS A 36 -8.17 2.97 -0.48
C LYS A 36 -7.39 3.25 -1.77
N PHE A 37 -6.49 2.34 -2.15
CA PHE A 37 -5.86 2.42 -3.45
C PHE A 37 -6.84 2.05 -4.56
N GLY A 38 -7.05 2.98 -5.49
CA GLY A 38 -7.82 2.70 -6.71
C GLY A 38 -7.04 1.82 -7.70
N GLN A 39 -7.75 1.21 -8.65
CA GLN A 39 -7.16 0.29 -9.64
C GLN A 39 -5.94 0.87 -10.39
N ARG A 40 -6.01 2.13 -10.84
CA ARG A 40 -4.89 2.78 -11.55
C ARG A 40 -3.65 2.94 -10.66
N ALA A 41 -3.85 3.20 -9.37
CA ALA A 41 -2.75 3.31 -8.42
C ALA A 41 -2.15 1.92 -8.13
N LEU A 42 -3.01 0.91 -7.96
CA LEU A 42 -2.59 -0.49 -7.82
C LEU A 42 -1.77 -0.97 -9.01
N MET A 43 -2.16 -0.68 -10.25
CA MET A 43 -1.38 -1.07 -11.43
C MET A 43 0.03 -0.45 -11.43
N LYS A 44 0.20 0.78 -10.92
CA LYS A 44 1.52 1.41 -10.77
C LYS A 44 2.32 0.81 -9.62
N LEU A 45 1.65 0.41 -8.54
CA LEU A 45 2.26 -0.21 -7.38
C LEU A 45 2.59 -1.69 -7.60
N ALA A 46 1.90 -2.39 -8.51
CA ALA A 46 2.06 -3.82 -8.75
C ALA A 46 3.52 -4.23 -9.01
N ARG A 47 4.30 -3.37 -9.68
CA ARG A 47 5.74 -3.60 -9.91
C ARG A 47 6.60 -3.61 -8.64
N LEU A 48 6.06 -3.13 -7.53
CA LEU A 48 6.68 -3.07 -6.22
C LEU A 48 6.06 -4.08 -5.27
N LEU A 49 5.00 -4.80 -5.68
CA LEU A 49 4.33 -5.79 -4.85
C LEU A 49 4.91 -7.16 -5.15
N GLU A 50 5.26 -7.89 -4.10
CA GLU A 50 5.66 -9.29 -4.17
C GLU A 50 4.74 -10.11 -3.29
N GLU A 51 4.32 -11.27 -3.79
CA GLU A 51 3.57 -12.25 -3.02
C GLU A 51 4.48 -13.44 -2.70
N LYS A 52 4.58 -13.80 -1.41
CA LYS A 52 5.36 -14.95 -0.94
C LYS A 52 4.59 -15.63 0.18
N GLU A 53 4.38 -16.94 0.08
CA GLU A 53 3.76 -17.75 1.14
C GLU A 53 2.41 -17.17 1.60
N ASP A 54 1.53 -16.80 0.65
CA ASP A 54 0.22 -16.17 0.88
C ASP A 54 0.27 -14.81 1.63
N ARG A 55 1.45 -14.18 1.68
CA ARG A 55 1.65 -12.84 2.25
C ARG A 55 2.05 -11.85 1.18
N LEU A 56 1.56 -10.63 1.33
CA LEU A 56 1.85 -9.52 0.44
C LEU A 56 2.99 -8.66 1.00
N TYR A 57 3.94 -8.31 0.16
CA TYR A 57 5.07 -7.46 0.49
C TYR A 57 5.12 -6.28 -0.48
N VAL A 58 5.58 -5.12 0.02
CA VAL A 58 6.02 -4.00 -0.82
C VAL A 58 7.55 -3.93 -0.80
N VAL A 59 8.16 -3.86 -1.99
CA VAL A 59 9.60 -3.74 -2.18
C VAL A 59 9.96 -2.29 -2.41
N LEU A 60 10.58 -1.67 -1.41
CA LEU A 60 11.06 -0.29 -1.46
C LEU A 60 12.57 -0.27 -1.25
N ASP A 61 13.27 0.47 -2.10
CA ASP A 61 14.74 0.62 -2.02
C ASP A 61 15.48 -0.73 -1.91
N GLY A 62 14.96 -1.77 -2.58
CA GLY A 62 15.51 -3.14 -2.59
C GLY A 62 15.18 -3.99 -1.35
N LYS A 63 14.39 -3.47 -0.41
CA LYS A 63 13.97 -4.17 0.81
C LYS A 63 12.49 -4.54 0.73
N ALA A 64 12.17 -5.79 1.04
CA ALA A 64 10.79 -6.25 1.16
C ALA A 64 10.23 -5.89 2.55
N HIS A 65 9.04 -5.32 2.57
CA HIS A 65 8.28 -4.96 3.76
C HIS A 65 6.92 -5.66 3.72
N GLU A 66 6.60 -6.45 4.75
CA GLU A 66 5.30 -7.14 4.84
C GLU A 66 4.17 -6.13 4.98
N ILE A 67 3.11 -6.31 4.19
CA ILE A 67 1.87 -5.56 4.31
C ILE A 67 0.97 -6.33 5.26
N ARG A 68 0.52 -5.68 6.35
CA ARG A 68 -0.35 -6.33 7.33
C ARG A 68 -1.70 -6.66 6.71
N GLN A 69 -2.26 -7.81 7.07
CA GLN A 69 -3.63 -8.17 6.73
C GLN A 69 -4.54 -7.82 7.90
N GLU A 70 -5.57 -7.02 7.64
CA GLU A 70 -6.64 -6.75 8.60
C GLU A 70 -7.80 -7.72 8.41
N PRO A 71 -8.51 -8.09 9.50
CA PRO A 71 -9.72 -8.90 9.38
C PRO A 71 -10.79 -8.13 8.60
N SER A 72 -11.56 -8.87 7.79
CA SER A 72 -12.81 -8.36 7.23
C SER A 72 -13.75 -7.94 8.37
N ALA A 73 -14.34 -6.76 8.26
CA ALA A 73 -15.26 -6.20 9.25
C ALA A 73 -16.63 -6.90 9.23
#